data_AF-A0A537H145-F1
#
_entry.id   AF-A0A537H145-F1
#
_cell.length_a   1.000
_cell.length_b   1.000
_cell.length_c   1.000
_cell.angle_alpha   90.00
_cell.angle_beta   90.00
_cell.angle_gamma   90.00
#
_symmetry.space_group_name_H-M   'P 1'
#
loop_
_entity.id
_entity.type
_entity.pdbx_description
1 polymer ?
#
loop_
_entity_poly.entity_id
_entity_poly.type
_entity_poly.pdbx_seq_one_letter_code
_entity_poly.pdbx_strand_id
1 'polypeptide(L)'
;MPIKNPLISRRRFLQGAVAASVVLAAASVGASGQILGPLIPSSSTSEEIIDWTTLDNRYKDVKGKPGEFQPINYSEFFYYPYDSSVSPYYKNVIARLPDPLVNPNPSYSADPILKHVVALNVTCVHLRCLVNPGYAGNPGLGEFRLQCPCHGSQYRLTDGVPVAGPAYDLGLNPLPEVQLSVDANGKISAVGTLIGEPGIGRTH
;
A
#
# COMPACT_ATOMS: atom_id res chain seq x y z
N MET A 1 -79.54 17.60 0.04
CA MET A 1 -78.36 16.74 0.30
C MET A 1 -77.43 17.50 1.26
N PRO A 2 -76.99 16.92 2.38
CA PRO A 2 -76.09 17.63 3.29
C PRO A 2 -74.72 17.81 2.61
N ILE A 3 -74.25 19.06 2.54
CA ILE A 3 -72.91 19.39 2.06
C ILE A 3 -71.93 18.90 3.12
N LYS A 4 -71.18 17.82 2.83
CA LYS A 4 -70.09 17.38 3.71
C LYS A 4 -68.99 18.44 3.69
N ASN A 5 -68.77 19.09 4.82
CA ASN A 5 -67.59 19.93 5.00
C ASN A 5 -66.34 19.05 4.92
N PRO A 6 -65.27 19.48 4.22
CA PRO A 6 -64.04 18.71 4.15
C PRO A 6 -63.44 18.53 5.54
N LEU A 7 -63.01 17.31 5.85
CA LEU A 7 -62.43 16.93 7.14
C LEU A 7 -61.15 17.73 7.48
N ILE A 8 -60.52 18.35 6.47
CA ILE A 8 -59.33 19.20 6.60
C ILE A 8 -59.57 20.50 5.84
N SER A 9 -59.21 21.64 6.45
CA SER A 9 -59.27 22.94 5.77
C SER A 9 -58.19 23.05 4.71
N ARG A 10 -58.46 23.80 3.64
CA ARG A 10 -57.48 24.07 2.56
C ARG A 10 -56.14 24.59 3.10
N ARG A 11 -56.19 25.45 4.12
CA ARG A 11 -55.00 25.99 4.80
C ARG A 11 -54.18 24.89 5.47
N ARG A 12 -54.82 23.96 6.20
CA ARG A 12 -54.11 22.85 6.85
C ARG A 12 -53.52 21.87 5.84
N PHE A 13 -54.21 21.62 4.74
CA PHE A 13 -53.67 20.82 3.64
C PHE A 13 -52.39 21.45 3.05
N LEU A 14 -52.43 22.74 2.72
CA LEU A 14 -51.28 23.46 2.18
C LEU A 14 -50.10 23.52 3.16
N GLN A 15 -50.38 23.75 4.44
CA GLN A 15 -49.34 23.72 5.49
C GLN A 15 -48.68 22.34 5.60
N GLY A 16 -49.47 21.26 5.53
CA GLY A 16 -48.95 19.90 5.50
C GLY A 16 -48.09 19.60 4.27
N ALA A 17 -48.53 20.04 3.08
CA ALA A 17 -47.79 19.86 1.84
C ALA A 17 -46.44 20.60 1.85
N VAL A 18 -46.40 21.85 2.34
CA VAL A 18 -45.16 22.62 2.47
C VAL A 18 -44.21 21.97 3.48
N ALA A 19 -44.71 21.57 4.65
CA ALA A 19 -43.90 20.89 5.67
C ALA A 19 -43.28 19.58 5.13
N ALA A 20 -44.08 18.75 4.47
CA ALA A 20 -43.59 17.52 3.84
C ALA A 20 -42.53 17.80 2.75
N SER A 21 -42.75 18.82 1.92
CA SER A 21 -41.82 19.22 0.86
C SER A 21 -40.48 19.69 1.42
N VAL A 22 -40.49 20.48 2.49
CA VAL A 22 -39.27 20.94 3.17
C VAL A 22 -38.49 19.78 3.77
N VAL A 23 -39.18 18.82 4.42
CA VAL A 23 -38.54 17.63 4.98
C VAL A 23 -37.91 16.77 3.89
N LEU A 24 -38.63 16.53 2.79
CA LEU A 24 -38.11 15.76 1.65
C LEU A 24 -36.91 16.46 0.99
N ALA A 25 -36.97 17.78 0.81
CA ALA A 25 -35.86 18.55 0.26
C ALA A 25 -34.63 18.49 1.18
N ALA A 26 -34.81 18.70 2.48
CA ALA A 26 -33.72 18.60 3.46
C ALA A 26 -33.10 17.19 3.50
N ALA A 27 -33.94 16.14 3.44
CA ALA A 27 -33.48 14.76 3.38
C ALA A 27 -32.68 14.47 2.09
N SER A 28 -33.13 14.98 0.94
CA SER A 28 -32.40 14.80 -0.33
C SER A 28 -31.04 15.49 -0.31
N VAL A 29 -30.94 16.70 0.26
CA VAL A 29 -29.67 17.43 0.38
C VAL A 29 -28.74 16.73 1.36
N GLY A 30 -29.25 16.33 2.54
CA GLY A 30 -28.47 15.59 3.54
C GLY A 30 -27.94 14.25 3.01
N ALA A 31 -28.76 13.49 2.28
CA ALA A 31 -28.35 12.24 1.64
C ALA A 31 -27.35 12.48 0.49
N SER A 32 -27.56 13.53 -0.32
CA SER A 32 -26.66 13.86 -1.44
C SER A 32 -25.25 14.25 -0.98
N GLY A 33 -25.12 14.84 0.22
CA GLY A 33 -23.81 15.18 0.80
C GLY A 33 -22.95 13.95 1.09
N GLN A 34 -23.55 12.78 1.30
CA GLN A 34 -22.82 11.53 1.52
C GLN A 34 -22.41 10.83 0.22
N ILE A 35 -23.00 11.18 -0.93
CA ILE A 35 -22.63 10.60 -2.24
C ILE A 35 -21.19 10.99 -2.63
N LEU A 36 -20.75 12.19 -2.20
CA LEU A 36 -19.39 12.68 -2.43
C LEU A 36 -18.49 12.49 -1.20
N GLY A 37 -19.01 11.91 -0.13
CA GLY A 37 -18.21 11.57 1.04
C GLY A 37 -17.22 10.47 0.69
N PRO A 38 -15.94 10.58 1.08
CA PRO A 38 -14.98 9.51 0.85
C PRO A 38 -15.45 8.26 1.60
N LEU A 39 -15.54 7.13 0.90
CA LEU A 39 -15.66 5.84 1.56
C LEU A 39 -14.34 5.57 2.27
N ILE A 40 -14.37 5.51 3.60
CA ILE A 40 -13.18 5.21 4.41
C ILE A 40 -13.13 3.67 4.56
N PRO A 41 -12.21 2.99 3.86
CA PRO A 41 -12.06 1.55 4.00
C PRO A 41 -11.53 1.19 5.40
N SER A 42 -11.86 0.00 5.88
CA SER A 42 -11.25 -0.55 7.09
C SER A 42 -9.84 -1.04 6.79
N SER A 43 -8.85 -0.57 7.55
CA SER A 43 -7.46 -1.02 7.46
C SER A 43 -7.23 -2.26 8.31
N SER A 44 -6.47 -3.23 7.79
CA SER A 44 -5.91 -4.30 8.61
C SER A 44 -4.82 -3.77 9.54
N THR A 45 -4.77 -4.29 10.76
CA THR A 45 -3.69 -4.02 11.71
C THR A 45 -2.54 -5.02 11.60
N SER A 46 -2.79 -6.20 11.00
CA SER A 46 -1.80 -7.25 10.79
C SER A 46 -2.19 -8.15 9.62
N GLU A 47 -1.21 -8.58 8.81
CA GLU A 47 -1.42 -9.50 7.70
C GLU A 47 -0.25 -10.50 7.61
N GLU A 48 -0.51 -11.80 7.60
CA GLU A 48 0.53 -12.81 7.33
C GLU A 48 0.93 -12.74 5.86
N ILE A 49 2.23 -12.64 5.58
CA ILE A 49 2.74 -12.49 4.22
C ILE A 49 3.26 -13.82 3.69
N ILE A 50 4.23 -14.39 4.40
CA ILE A 50 5.00 -15.57 3.98
C ILE A 50 5.76 -16.16 5.17
N ASP A 51 6.18 -17.42 5.09
CA ASP A 51 7.13 -17.99 6.05
C ASP A 51 8.59 -17.82 5.60
N TRP A 52 9.49 -17.63 6.56
CA TRP A 52 10.92 -17.44 6.33
C TRP A 52 11.55 -18.59 5.54
N THR A 53 11.17 -19.83 5.85
CA THR A 53 11.76 -21.01 5.21
C THR A 53 11.50 -21.00 3.71
N THR A 54 10.26 -20.72 3.30
CA THR A 54 9.88 -20.56 1.89
C THR A 54 10.67 -19.43 1.24
N LEU A 55 10.72 -18.25 1.87
CA LEU A 55 11.39 -17.09 1.30
C LEU A 55 12.91 -17.29 1.14
N ASP A 56 13.57 -17.88 2.14
CA ASP A 56 15.01 -18.14 2.12
C ASP A 56 15.36 -19.31 1.18
N ASN A 57 14.48 -20.32 1.05
CA ASN A 57 14.66 -21.40 0.07
C ASN A 57 14.58 -20.86 -1.37
N ARG A 58 13.62 -19.98 -1.68
CA ARG A 58 13.57 -19.32 -3.01
C ARG A 58 14.88 -18.61 -3.33
N TYR A 59 15.46 -17.90 -2.37
CA TYR A 59 16.78 -17.27 -2.55
C TYR A 59 17.89 -18.30 -2.78
N LYS A 60 17.98 -19.34 -1.94
CA LYS A 60 18.99 -20.41 -2.07
C LYS A 60 18.89 -21.14 -3.41
N ASP A 61 17.66 -21.36 -3.89
CA ASP A 61 17.39 -22.07 -5.13
C ASP A 61 17.94 -21.33 -6.35
N VAL A 62 17.93 -20.00 -6.34
CA VAL A 62 18.45 -19.20 -7.46
C VAL A 62 19.87 -18.66 -7.21
N LYS A 63 20.37 -18.72 -5.97
CA LYS A 63 21.71 -18.24 -5.60
C LYS A 63 22.77 -18.97 -6.42
N GLY A 64 23.60 -18.20 -7.13
CA GLY A 64 24.69 -18.75 -7.94
C GLY A 64 24.27 -19.31 -9.30
N LYS A 65 22.99 -19.21 -9.68
CA LYS A 65 22.51 -19.57 -11.02
C LYS A 65 22.42 -18.32 -11.91
N PRO A 66 23.29 -18.17 -12.92
CA PRO A 66 23.23 -17.02 -13.83
C PRO A 66 21.87 -16.92 -14.52
N GLY A 67 21.32 -15.71 -14.61
CA GLY A 67 20.00 -15.46 -15.22
C GLY A 67 18.81 -15.71 -14.28
N GLU A 68 18.90 -16.68 -13.37
CA GLU A 68 17.87 -16.95 -12.35
C GLU A 68 18.06 -16.13 -11.07
N PHE A 69 19.30 -15.77 -10.73
CA PHE A 69 19.58 -14.91 -9.60
C PHE A 69 19.04 -13.51 -9.91
N GLN A 70 17.78 -13.26 -9.54
CA GLN A 70 17.06 -12.00 -9.70
C GLN A 70 16.14 -11.78 -8.51
N PRO A 71 16.05 -10.56 -7.93
CA PRO A 71 15.21 -10.28 -6.77
C PRO A 71 13.78 -10.74 -6.88
N ILE A 72 13.21 -10.63 -8.07
CA ILE A 72 11.84 -11.02 -8.34
C ILE A 72 11.58 -12.51 -8.02
N ASN A 73 12.59 -13.38 -8.15
CA ASN A 73 12.47 -14.82 -7.92
C ASN A 73 12.54 -15.20 -6.42
N TYR A 74 12.95 -14.29 -5.56
CA TYR A 74 12.99 -14.48 -4.09
C TYR A 74 12.34 -13.31 -3.35
N SER A 75 11.30 -12.75 -3.98
CA SER A 75 10.40 -11.76 -3.39
C SER A 75 8.96 -12.27 -3.43
N GLU A 76 8.09 -11.66 -2.65
CA GLU A 76 6.65 -11.91 -2.66
C GLU A 76 5.91 -10.57 -2.66
N PHE A 77 4.88 -10.45 -3.50
CA PHE A 77 4.03 -9.26 -3.49
C PHE A 77 2.80 -9.52 -2.62
N PHE A 78 2.40 -8.51 -1.86
CA PHE A 78 1.23 -8.61 -1.00
C PHE A 78 0.53 -7.25 -0.90
N TYR A 79 -0.68 -7.24 -0.34
CA TYR A 79 -1.47 -6.04 -0.13
C TYR A 79 -1.58 -5.74 1.36
N TYR A 80 -1.27 -4.51 1.77
CA TYR A 80 -1.34 -4.06 3.15
C TYR A 80 -1.30 -2.52 3.23
N PRO A 81 -2.06 -1.85 4.13
CA PRO A 81 -3.03 -2.43 5.08
C PRO A 81 -4.43 -2.65 4.50
N TYR A 82 -4.60 -2.43 3.19
CA TYR A 82 -5.85 -2.66 2.49
C TYR A 82 -5.64 -3.66 1.37
N ASP A 83 -6.70 -4.42 1.05
CA ASP A 83 -6.69 -5.33 -0.09
C ASP A 83 -6.73 -4.59 -1.44
N SER A 84 -6.57 -5.36 -2.51
CA SER A 84 -6.52 -4.86 -3.89
C SER A 84 -7.80 -4.16 -4.39
N SER A 85 -8.95 -4.37 -3.74
CA SER A 85 -10.23 -3.72 -4.10
C SER A 85 -10.28 -2.25 -3.69
N VAL A 86 -9.48 -1.85 -2.69
CA VAL A 86 -9.42 -0.47 -2.20
C VAL A 86 -8.56 0.39 -3.11
N SER A 87 -7.33 -0.05 -3.40
CA SER A 87 -6.41 0.68 -4.28
C SER A 87 -5.21 -0.20 -4.68
N PRO A 88 -4.72 -0.09 -5.93
CA PRO A 88 -3.49 -0.76 -6.33
C PRO A 88 -2.24 -0.23 -5.62
N TYR A 89 -2.30 0.96 -5.00
CA TYR A 89 -1.15 1.60 -4.36
C TYR A 89 -0.78 1.02 -2.99
N TYR A 90 -1.64 0.17 -2.41
CA TYR A 90 -1.31 -0.61 -1.20
C TYR A 90 -0.62 -1.93 -1.52
N LYS A 91 -0.16 -2.11 -2.75
CA LYS A 91 0.72 -3.21 -3.12
C LYS A 91 2.12 -2.96 -2.54
N ASN A 92 2.66 -3.97 -1.88
CA ASN A 92 3.96 -3.98 -1.27
C ASN A 92 4.75 -5.19 -1.78
N VAL A 93 6.06 -5.20 -1.52
CA VAL A 93 6.94 -6.32 -1.79
C VAL A 93 7.74 -6.63 -0.54
N ILE A 94 7.85 -7.91 -0.21
CA ILE A 94 8.82 -8.44 0.74
C ILE A 94 9.92 -9.14 -0.06
N ALA A 95 11.19 -8.86 0.27
CA ALA A 95 12.33 -9.42 -0.43
C ALA A 95 13.37 -9.97 0.55
N ARG A 96 13.88 -11.17 0.28
CA ARG A 96 15.08 -11.70 0.95
C ARG A 96 16.29 -10.89 0.47
N LEU A 97 16.94 -10.15 1.35
CA LEU A 97 18.13 -9.38 1.00
C LEU A 97 19.31 -10.33 0.73
N PRO A 98 19.98 -10.27 -0.43
CA PRO A 98 21.09 -11.17 -0.77
C PRO A 98 22.33 -10.90 0.08
N ASP A 99 23.10 -11.95 0.40
CA ASP A 99 24.31 -11.79 1.24
C ASP A 99 25.38 -10.95 0.51
N PRO A 100 26.12 -10.05 1.18
CA PRO A 100 26.12 -9.78 2.63
C PRO A 100 25.16 -8.66 3.08
N LEU A 101 24.18 -8.28 2.26
CA LEU A 101 23.26 -7.19 2.60
C LEU A 101 22.37 -7.59 3.79
N VAL A 102 22.11 -6.60 4.65
CA VAL A 102 21.22 -6.72 5.80
C VAL A 102 20.25 -5.55 5.83
N ASN A 103 19.11 -5.74 6.49
CA ASN A 103 18.12 -4.70 6.68
C ASN A 103 18.74 -3.60 7.57
N PRO A 104 18.77 -2.34 7.09
CA PRO A 104 19.37 -1.24 7.84
C PRO A 104 18.52 -0.76 9.02
N ASN A 105 17.27 -1.22 9.16
CA ASN A 105 16.41 -0.86 10.28
C ASN A 105 16.98 -1.42 11.60
N PRO A 106 17.37 -0.57 12.57
CA PRO A 106 17.99 -1.01 13.82
C PRO A 106 17.13 -1.97 14.64
N SER A 107 15.80 -1.85 14.54
CA SER A 107 14.85 -2.73 15.23
C SER A 107 14.95 -4.19 14.78
N TYR A 108 15.53 -4.46 13.61
CA TYR A 108 15.70 -5.81 13.08
C TYR A 108 17.14 -6.34 13.21
N SER A 109 18.09 -5.52 13.66
CA SER A 109 19.51 -5.88 13.69
C SER A 109 19.84 -7.13 14.53
N ALA A 110 19.10 -7.35 15.63
CA ALA A 110 19.25 -8.50 16.51
C ALA A 110 18.41 -9.72 16.08
N ASP A 111 17.43 -9.54 15.20
CA ASP A 111 16.54 -10.61 14.77
C ASP A 111 17.23 -11.48 13.70
N PRO A 112 17.33 -12.81 13.89
CA PRO A 112 18.04 -13.68 12.97
C PRO A 112 17.37 -13.79 11.58
N ILE A 113 16.08 -13.47 11.46
CA ILE A 113 15.29 -13.53 10.23
C ILE A 113 15.12 -12.12 9.64
N LEU A 114 14.58 -11.18 10.42
CA LEU A 114 14.20 -9.85 9.92
C LEU A 114 15.42 -9.03 9.46
N LYS A 115 16.62 -9.30 9.98
CA LYS A 115 17.85 -8.68 9.45
C LYS A 115 18.15 -9.05 8.00
N HIS A 116 17.54 -10.11 7.46
CA HIS A 116 17.76 -10.60 6.09
C HIS A 116 16.59 -10.31 5.16
N VAL A 117 15.60 -9.54 5.61
CA VAL A 117 14.38 -9.29 4.85
C VAL A 117 14.05 -7.81 4.89
N VAL A 118 13.55 -7.28 3.78
CA VAL A 118 13.01 -5.92 3.71
C VAL A 118 11.61 -5.98 3.12
N ALA A 119 10.71 -5.11 3.59
CA ALA A 119 9.41 -4.94 2.98
C ALA A 119 9.12 -3.47 2.70
N LEU A 120 8.75 -3.17 1.45
CA LEU A 120 8.60 -1.81 0.94
C LEU A 120 7.30 -1.70 0.15
N ASN A 121 6.66 -0.54 0.22
CA ASN A 121 5.58 -0.20 -0.70
C ASN A 121 6.14 0.04 -2.10
N VAL A 122 5.46 -0.48 -3.12
CA VAL A 122 5.97 -0.40 -4.50
C VAL A 122 5.44 0.80 -5.28
N THR A 123 4.73 1.74 -4.65
CA THR A 123 4.25 2.95 -5.32
C THR A 123 5.36 3.98 -5.42
N CYS A 124 5.88 4.17 -6.63
CA CYS A 124 6.90 5.17 -6.96
C CYS A 124 6.48 6.58 -6.49
N VAL A 125 7.36 7.27 -5.77
CA VAL A 125 7.11 8.63 -5.25
C VAL A 125 7.13 9.72 -6.33
N HIS A 126 7.55 9.41 -7.55
CA HIS A 126 7.54 10.37 -8.66
C HIS A 126 6.11 10.55 -9.22
N LEU A 127 5.59 9.53 -9.90
CA LEU A 127 4.27 9.55 -10.54
C LEU A 127 3.49 8.25 -10.34
N ARG A 128 3.72 7.58 -9.20
CA ARG A 128 2.89 6.48 -8.65
C ARG A 128 2.79 5.20 -9.47
N CYS A 129 3.65 5.01 -10.47
CA CYS A 129 3.81 3.70 -11.08
C CYS A 129 4.33 2.66 -10.07
N LEU A 130 3.99 1.38 -10.29
CA LEU A 130 4.45 0.30 -9.44
C LEU A 130 5.87 -0.11 -9.83
N VAL A 131 6.79 -0.07 -8.87
CA VAL A 131 8.18 -0.52 -9.06
C VAL A 131 8.30 -2.03 -8.88
N ASN A 132 9.25 -2.64 -9.58
CA ASN A 132 9.50 -4.08 -9.48
C ASN A 132 10.94 -4.38 -9.05
N PRO A 133 11.18 -5.44 -8.25
CA PRO A 133 12.52 -5.91 -7.94
C PRO A 133 13.32 -6.29 -9.19
N GLY A 134 14.57 -5.84 -9.29
CA GLY A 134 15.45 -6.02 -10.44
C GLY A 134 16.90 -5.58 -10.17
N TYR A 135 17.64 -5.27 -11.23
CA TYR A 135 19.06 -4.90 -11.17
C TYR A 135 19.36 -3.58 -11.88
N ALA A 136 20.19 -2.73 -11.29
CA ALA A 136 20.76 -1.59 -12.00
C ALA A 136 21.61 -2.08 -13.19
N GLY A 137 21.18 -1.81 -14.43
CA GLY A 137 21.91 -2.26 -15.63
C GLY A 137 21.61 -3.73 -16.00
N ASN A 138 22.61 -4.45 -16.50
CA ASN A 138 22.42 -5.85 -16.95
C ASN A 138 22.14 -6.77 -15.75
N PRO A 139 21.14 -7.68 -15.84
CA PRO A 139 20.87 -8.66 -14.80
C PRO A 139 22.13 -9.42 -14.35
N GLY A 140 22.38 -9.45 -13.04
CA GLY A 140 23.54 -10.12 -12.44
C GLY A 140 24.85 -9.32 -12.40
N LEU A 141 24.90 -8.10 -12.96
CA LEU A 141 26.11 -7.25 -12.98
C LEU A 141 25.99 -5.95 -12.18
N GLY A 142 24.81 -5.64 -11.64
CA GLY A 142 24.55 -4.40 -10.92
C GLY A 142 23.99 -4.57 -9.51
N GLU A 143 23.76 -3.43 -8.84
CA GLU A 143 23.12 -3.42 -7.53
C GLU A 143 21.64 -3.83 -7.64
N PHE A 144 21.15 -4.52 -6.61
CA PHE A 144 19.74 -4.83 -6.46
C PHE A 144 18.89 -3.57 -6.27
N ARG A 145 17.87 -3.41 -7.09
CA ARG A 145 17.00 -2.23 -7.12
C ARG A 145 15.54 -2.59 -7.15
N LEU A 146 14.70 -1.66 -6.73
CA LEU A 146 13.32 -1.56 -7.22
C LEU A 146 13.30 -0.59 -8.39
N GLN A 147 12.75 -1.00 -9.53
CA GLN A 147 12.79 -0.26 -10.78
C GLN A 147 11.40 0.18 -11.22
N CYS A 148 11.25 1.48 -11.46
CA CYS A 148 10.05 2.08 -12.00
C CYS A 148 10.07 1.97 -13.54
N PRO A 149 9.14 1.22 -14.15
CA PRO A 149 9.12 1.02 -15.60
C PRO A 149 8.69 2.26 -16.38
N CYS A 150 8.08 3.26 -15.72
CA CYS A 150 7.50 4.40 -16.42
C CYS A 150 8.53 5.45 -16.82
N HIS A 151 9.36 5.88 -15.87
CA HIS A 151 10.30 6.99 -16.07
C HIS A 151 11.71 6.66 -15.58
N GLY A 152 12.00 5.38 -15.30
CA GLY A 152 13.33 4.91 -14.95
C GLY A 152 13.82 5.28 -13.56
N SER A 153 12.95 5.73 -12.64
CA SER A 153 13.34 5.88 -11.23
C SER A 153 13.77 4.55 -10.64
N GLN A 154 14.88 4.54 -9.92
CA GLN A 154 15.40 3.36 -9.25
C GLN A 154 15.56 3.64 -7.77
N TYR A 155 15.26 2.64 -6.95
CA TYR A 155 15.37 2.70 -5.51
C TYR A 155 16.28 1.57 -5.03
N ARG A 156 17.12 1.85 -4.05
CA ARG A 156 17.93 0.82 -3.42
C ARG A 156 17.02 -0.18 -2.69
N LEU A 157 17.27 -1.48 -2.86
CA LEU A 157 16.37 -2.50 -2.31
C LEU A 157 16.34 -2.50 -0.78
N THR A 158 17.47 -2.23 -0.13
CA THR A 158 17.60 -2.32 1.34
C THR A 158 16.80 -1.29 2.11
N ASP A 159 16.57 -0.11 1.53
CA ASP A 159 15.96 1.04 2.21
C ASP A 159 15.00 1.83 1.33
N GLY A 160 14.75 1.45 0.08
CA GLY A 160 13.83 2.18 -0.79
C GLY A 160 14.25 3.63 -1.08
N VAL A 161 15.49 4.03 -0.81
CA VAL A 161 16.00 5.38 -1.10
C VAL A 161 16.17 5.54 -2.62
N PRO A 162 15.72 6.64 -3.24
CA PRO A 162 15.94 6.88 -4.66
C PRO A 162 17.44 7.02 -4.94
N VAL A 163 17.92 6.44 -6.03
CA VAL A 163 19.35 6.44 -6.41
C VAL A 163 19.60 6.76 -7.88
N ALA A 164 18.55 6.77 -8.70
CA ALA A 164 18.62 7.17 -10.11
C ALA A 164 17.24 7.56 -10.64
N GLY A 165 17.22 8.33 -11.73
CA GLY A 165 16.02 8.78 -12.42
C GLY A 165 15.29 9.90 -11.67
N PRO A 166 14.09 10.31 -12.13
CA PRO A 166 13.48 11.57 -11.71
C PRO A 166 13.14 11.64 -10.22
N ALA A 167 12.85 10.51 -9.55
CA ALA A 167 12.68 10.51 -8.10
C ALA A 167 13.96 10.91 -7.34
N TYR A 168 15.12 10.51 -7.85
CA TYR A 168 16.42 10.92 -7.30
C TYR A 168 16.77 12.34 -7.71
N ASP A 169 16.62 12.69 -8.99
CA ASP A 169 17.00 14.00 -9.52
C ASP A 169 16.19 15.15 -8.88
N LEU A 170 14.93 14.87 -8.51
CA LEU A 170 14.05 15.81 -7.80
C LEU A 170 14.19 15.76 -6.27
N GLY A 171 15.07 14.91 -5.73
CA GLY A 171 15.27 14.78 -4.29
C GLY A 171 14.03 14.30 -3.53
N LEU A 172 13.26 13.38 -4.11
CA LEU A 172 12.04 12.86 -3.48
C LEU A 172 12.36 11.87 -2.35
N ASN A 173 11.35 11.59 -1.54
CA ASN A 173 11.50 10.74 -0.37
C ASN A 173 11.73 9.26 -0.73
N PRO A 174 12.33 8.48 0.17
CA PRO A 174 12.33 7.02 0.10
C PRO A 174 10.92 6.42 0.07
N LEU A 175 10.77 5.25 -0.57
CA LEU A 175 9.51 4.51 -0.61
C LEU A 175 8.99 4.19 0.80
N PRO A 176 7.68 4.10 1.05
CA PRO A 176 7.20 3.70 2.37
C PRO A 176 7.72 2.31 2.78
N GLU A 177 8.00 2.13 4.07
CA GLU A 177 8.46 0.87 4.65
C GLU A 177 7.30 0.15 5.34
N VAL A 178 7.22 -1.17 5.16
CA VAL A 178 6.27 -2.02 5.87
C VAL A 178 6.95 -2.56 7.12
N GLN A 179 6.37 -2.29 8.27
CA GLN A 179 6.84 -2.87 9.52
C GLN A 179 6.52 -4.37 9.56
N LEU A 180 7.52 -5.17 9.90
CA LEU A 180 7.44 -6.62 9.98
C LEU A 180 7.54 -7.11 11.42
N SER A 181 6.88 -8.25 11.67
CA SER A 181 7.11 -9.11 12.83
C SER A 181 7.31 -10.55 12.38
N VAL A 182 8.05 -11.34 13.17
CA VAL A 182 8.20 -12.78 12.96
C VAL A 182 7.73 -13.55 14.18
N ASP A 183 6.97 -14.63 13.98
CA ASP A 183 6.51 -15.50 15.06
C ASP A 183 7.49 -16.66 15.35
N ALA A 184 7.18 -17.48 16.35
CA ALA A 184 8.01 -18.62 16.73
C ALA A 184 8.13 -19.72 15.65
N ASN A 185 7.21 -19.75 14.67
CA ASN A 185 7.22 -20.68 13.55
C ASN A 185 7.92 -20.09 12.31
N GLY A 186 8.44 -18.86 12.40
CA GLY A 186 9.06 -18.16 11.29
C GLY A 186 8.06 -17.55 10.30
N LYS A 187 6.79 -17.37 10.68
CA LYS A 187 5.80 -16.63 9.89
C LYS A 187 6.07 -15.15 9.97
N ILE A 188 6.23 -14.51 8.81
CA ILE A 188 6.48 -13.07 8.68
C ILE A 188 5.15 -12.38 8.38
N SER A 189 4.82 -11.39 9.20
CA SER A 189 3.60 -10.59 9.06
C SER A 189 3.91 -9.12 8.92
N ALA A 190 3.12 -8.40 8.13
CA ALA A 190 3.05 -6.93 8.17
C ALA A 190 2.25 -6.52 9.42
N VAL A 191 2.71 -5.49 10.13
CA VAL A 191 2.08 -5.02 11.37
C VAL A 191 2.04 -3.50 11.46
N GLY A 192 1.10 -2.98 12.26
CA GLY A 192 1.02 -1.56 12.59
C GLY A 192 0.53 -0.69 11.44
N THR A 193 1.32 0.31 11.05
CA THR A 193 1.02 1.20 9.92
C THR A 193 2.26 1.30 9.02
N LEU A 194 2.04 1.59 7.74
CA LEU A 194 3.13 1.93 6.84
C LEU A 194 3.92 3.11 7.41
N ILE A 195 5.25 3.01 7.37
CA ILE A 195 6.13 4.13 7.69
C ILE A 195 6.27 4.94 6.39
N GLY A 196 5.56 6.07 6.34
CA GLY A 196 5.40 6.89 5.14
C GLY A 196 4.09 6.62 4.40
N GLU A 197 3.88 7.37 3.32
CA GLU A 197 2.63 7.36 2.56
C GLU A 197 2.86 6.88 1.11
N PRO A 198 2.10 5.88 0.59
CA PRO A 198 2.21 5.43 -0.79
C PRO A 198 2.20 6.56 -1.81
N GLY A 199 3.23 6.62 -2.66
CA GLY A 199 3.37 7.65 -3.69
C GLY A 199 3.82 9.02 -3.19
N ILE A 200 4.09 9.19 -1.89
CA ILE A 200 4.75 10.38 -1.31
C ILE A 200 6.09 10.00 -0.67
N GLY A 201 6.15 8.83 -0.04
CA GLY A 201 7.33 8.30 0.62
C GLY A 201 7.36 8.50 2.13
N ARG A 202 8.50 8.20 2.75
CA ARG A 202 8.76 8.38 4.18
C ARG A 202 9.81 9.45 4.41
N THR A 203 9.65 10.24 5.46
CA THR A 203 10.68 11.20 5.87
C THR A 203 11.85 10.46 6.50
N HIS A 204 13.06 10.93 6.19
CA HIS A 204 14.30 10.47 6.83
C HIS A 204 14.39 10.86 8.30
#